data_AF-A0AA39MTD0-F1
#
_entry.id   AF-A0AA39MTD0-F1
#
_cell.length_a   1.000
_cell.length_b   1.000
_cell.length_c   1.000
_cell.angle_alpha   90.00
_cell.angle_beta   90.00
_cell.angle_gamma   90.00
#
_symmetry.space_group_name_H-M   'P 1'
#
loop_
_entity.id
_entity.type
_entity.pdbx_description
1 polymer ?
#
loop_
_entity_poly.entity_id
_entity_poly.type
_entity_poly.pdbx_seq_one_letter_code
_entity_poly.pdbx_strand_id
1 'polypeptide(L)'
;TCGTAGDATLSSCRDLLANGWSGLDYSRTCHYGLYELAYNPICSSNNCCIYVTVDNLSDDEVHDRANDILNACGAPNVDKVNGRNSFDTSTAVCVSDGSGCGDCL
;
A
#
# COMPACT_ATOMS: atom_id res chain seq x y z
N THR A 1 3.81 -8.72 6.25
CA THR A 1 5.25 -8.92 5.97
C THR A 1 5.84 -7.64 5.47
N CYS A 2 7.07 -7.30 5.86
CA CYS A 2 7.74 -6.09 5.38
C CYS A 2 8.40 -6.36 4.03
N GLY A 3 8.25 -5.41 3.11
CA GLY A 3 8.82 -5.50 1.77
C GLY A 3 10.30 -5.14 1.76
N THR A 4 10.94 -5.29 0.60
CA THR A 4 12.39 -5.05 0.44
C THR A 4 12.77 -4.21 -0.79
N ALA A 5 11.83 -3.92 -1.71
CA ALA A 5 12.02 -2.97 -2.80
C ALA A 5 11.12 -1.74 -2.58
N GLY A 6 10.97 -0.82 -3.54
CA GLY A 6 9.88 0.18 -3.52
C GLY A 6 9.62 0.97 -2.21
N ASP A 7 10.63 1.49 -1.52
CA ASP A 7 10.42 2.15 -0.22
C ASP A 7 9.60 3.45 -0.34
N ALA A 8 8.39 3.45 0.22
CA ALA A 8 7.61 4.66 0.40
C ALA A 8 8.22 5.55 1.49
N THR A 9 7.97 6.85 1.41
CA THR A 9 8.36 7.79 2.47
C THR A 9 7.43 7.62 3.68
N LEU A 10 7.96 7.17 4.83
CA LEU A 10 7.14 6.84 6.01
C LEU A 10 6.37 8.04 6.53
N SER A 11 7.00 9.21 6.63
CA SER A 11 6.33 10.45 7.02
C SER A 11 5.13 10.78 6.12
N SER A 12 5.29 10.61 4.81
CA SER A 12 4.21 10.84 3.84
C SER A 12 3.09 9.81 3.94
N CYS A 13 3.40 8.57 4.28
CA CYS A 13 2.38 7.55 4.56
C CYS A 13 1.61 7.84 5.85
N ARG A 14 2.28 8.33 6.89
CA ARG A 14 1.63 8.75 8.13
C ARG A 14 0.65 9.89 7.89
N ASP A 15 1.04 10.87 7.09
CA ASP A 15 0.16 11.98 6.72
C ASP A 15 -1.04 11.50 5.90
N LEU A 16 -0.84 10.58 4.96
CA LEU A 16 -1.90 9.99 4.15
C LEU A 16 -2.92 9.21 5.01
N LEU A 17 -2.44 8.47 6.00
CA LEU A 17 -3.25 7.62 6.89
C LEU A 17 -3.79 8.35 8.13
N ALA A 18 -3.39 9.60 8.36
CA ALA A 18 -3.82 10.38 9.52
C ALA A 18 -5.33 10.68 9.51
N ASN A 19 -5.98 10.61 8.35
CA ASN A 19 -7.42 10.82 8.18
C ASN A 19 -8.08 9.56 7.62
N GLY A 20 -9.35 9.35 7.94
CA GLY A 20 -10.17 8.34 7.28
C GLY A 20 -10.34 8.64 5.78
N TRP A 21 -10.49 7.59 4.99
CA TRP A 21 -10.67 7.69 3.53
C TRP A 21 -12.13 7.52 3.15
N SER A 22 -12.53 8.12 2.03
CA SER A 22 -13.82 7.84 1.41
C SER A 22 -13.70 7.92 -0.11
N GLY A 23 -14.29 6.96 -0.81
CA GLY A 23 -14.34 6.93 -2.27
C GLY A 23 -13.01 6.60 -2.93
N LEU A 24 -12.36 5.52 -2.49
CA LEU A 24 -11.13 5.03 -3.12
C LEU A 24 -11.35 4.73 -4.62
N ASP A 25 -10.36 5.10 -5.45
CA ASP A 25 -10.43 4.98 -6.92
C ASP A 25 -9.58 3.83 -7.46
N TYR A 26 -10.24 2.71 -7.74
CA TYR A 26 -9.61 1.48 -8.26
C TYR A 26 -9.40 1.51 -9.79
N SER A 27 -9.56 2.63 -10.48
CA SER A 27 -9.33 2.71 -11.93
C SER A 27 -7.86 2.60 -12.32
N ARG A 28 -6.95 2.99 -11.42
CA ARG A 28 -5.50 2.92 -11.63
C ARG A 28 -5.00 1.52 -11.31
N THR A 29 -4.28 0.92 -12.23
CA THR A 29 -3.72 -0.42 -12.07
C THR A 29 -2.26 -0.48 -12.46
N CYS A 30 -1.61 -1.53 -12.01
CA CYS A 30 -0.28 -1.91 -12.45
C CYS A 30 -0.14 -3.44 -12.40
N HIS A 31 0.89 -3.95 -13.06
CA HIS A 31 1.21 -5.36 -13.03
C HIS A 31 2.34 -5.66 -12.06
N TYR A 32 2.22 -6.76 -11.31
CA TYR A 32 3.28 -7.32 -10.49
C TYR A 32 3.51 -8.80 -10.86
N GLY A 33 4.72 -9.30 -10.57
CA GLY A 33 5.12 -10.61 -11.06
C GLY A 33 5.10 -10.68 -12.58
N LEU A 34 4.61 -11.80 -13.12
CA LEU A 34 4.51 -11.99 -14.58
C LEU A 34 3.15 -11.58 -15.15
N TYR A 35 2.06 -11.76 -14.41
CA TYR A 35 0.69 -11.57 -14.93
C TYR A 35 -0.30 -11.00 -13.91
N GLU A 36 0.11 -10.77 -12.67
CA GLU A 36 -0.82 -10.36 -11.62
C GLU A 36 -1.13 -8.87 -11.72
N LEU A 37 -2.33 -8.49 -11.27
CA LEU A 37 -2.83 -7.12 -11.33
C LEU A 37 -3.03 -6.57 -9.91
N ALA A 38 -2.49 -5.39 -9.64
CA ALA A 38 -2.79 -4.62 -8.45
C ALA A 38 -3.45 -3.31 -8.84
N TYR A 39 -4.37 -2.86 -8.00
CA TYR A 39 -5.04 -1.56 -8.09
C TYR A 39 -4.33 -0.57 -7.18
N ASN A 40 -4.29 0.70 -7.57
CA ASN A 40 -3.74 1.81 -6.79
C ASN A 40 -4.88 2.78 -6.41
N PRO A 41 -5.66 2.46 -5.36
CA PRO A 41 -6.79 3.27 -4.92
C PRO A 41 -6.41 4.67 -4.49
N ILE A 42 -5.22 4.85 -3.92
CA ILE A 42 -4.79 6.13 -3.37
C ILE A 42 -3.26 6.24 -3.33
N CYS A 43 -2.77 7.43 -3.66
CA CYS A 43 -1.36 7.76 -3.49
C CYS A 43 -1.19 9.23 -3.09
N SER A 44 -0.31 9.46 -2.12
CA SER A 44 0.18 10.78 -1.75
C SER A 44 1.10 11.32 -2.85
N SER A 45 1.11 12.65 -3.02
CA SER A 45 2.03 13.35 -3.91
C SER A 45 3.50 13.15 -3.53
N ASN A 46 3.77 12.77 -2.28
CA ASN A 46 5.11 12.60 -1.72
C ASN A 46 5.47 11.13 -1.49
N ASN A 47 5.32 10.29 -2.53
CA ASN A 47 5.91 8.96 -2.56
C ASN A 47 5.35 7.95 -1.53
N CYS A 48 4.04 7.97 -1.29
CA CYS A 48 3.36 6.90 -0.56
C CYS A 48 2.10 6.47 -1.30
N CYS A 49 2.13 5.27 -1.87
CA CYS A 49 1.00 4.69 -2.57
C CYS A 49 0.49 3.43 -1.84
N ILE A 50 -0.82 3.25 -1.90
CA ILE A 50 -1.49 2.06 -1.39
C ILE A 50 -1.91 1.23 -2.60
N TYR A 51 -1.57 -0.05 -2.56
CA TYR A 51 -1.93 -1.01 -3.57
C TYR A 51 -2.78 -2.12 -2.98
N VAL A 52 -3.65 -2.69 -3.80
CA VAL A 52 -4.58 -3.75 -3.39
C VAL A 52 -4.74 -4.75 -4.53
N THR A 53 -4.85 -6.03 -4.22
CA THR A 53 -4.92 -7.09 -5.25
C THR A 53 -6.34 -7.37 -5.76
N VAL A 54 -7.36 -6.75 -5.15
CA VAL A 54 -8.77 -6.81 -5.54
C VAL A 54 -9.40 -5.42 -5.46
N ASP A 55 -10.50 -5.18 -6.18
CA ASP A 55 -11.13 -3.87 -6.35
C ASP A 55 -12.42 -3.67 -5.53
N ASN A 56 -12.68 -4.57 -4.59
CA ASN A 56 -13.94 -4.62 -3.82
C ASN A 56 -13.75 -4.51 -2.30
N LEU A 57 -12.56 -4.11 -1.82
CA LEU A 57 -12.33 -3.82 -0.41
C LEU A 57 -13.00 -2.51 -0.01
N SER A 58 -13.53 -2.45 1.21
CA SER A 58 -14.02 -1.19 1.77
C SER A 58 -12.87 -0.24 2.10
N ASP A 59 -13.16 1.06 2.09
CA ASP A 59 -12.15 2.10 2.38
C ASP A 59 -11.51 1.90 3.76
N ASP A 60 -12.30 1.49 4.76
CA ASP A 60 -11.84 1.19 6.12
C ASP A 60 -10.91 -0.04 6.15
N GLU A 61 -11.25 -1.12 5.42
CA GLU A 61 -10.39 -2.31 5.35
C GLU A 61 -9.02 -1.98 4.74
N VAL A 62 -8.99 -1.17 3.67
CA VAL A 62 -7.72 -0.76 3.06
C VAL A 62 -6.93 0.13 4.02
N HIS A 63 -7.59 1.08 4.69
CA HIS A 63 -6.98 2.01 5.63
C HIS A 63 -6.36 1.30 6.84
N ASP A 64 -7.13 0.43 7.50
CA ASP A 64 -6.69 -0.31 8.69
C ASP A 64 -5.48 -1.20 8.37
N ARG A 65 -5.49 -1.90 7.22
CA ARG A 65 -4.37 -2.76 6.83
C ARG A 65 -3.13 -1.98 6.41
N ALA A 66 -3.29 -0.84 5.78
CA ALA A 66 -2.17 0.06 5.51
C ALA A 66 -1.56 0.58 6.83
N ASN A 67 -2.37 0.91 7.83
CA ASN A 67 -1.91 1.28 9.17
C ASN A 67 -1.16 0.14 9.88
N ASP A 68 -1.66 -1.10 9.81
CA ASP A 68 -0.96 -2.28 10.32
C ASP A 68 0.46 -2.39 9.73
N ILE A 69 0.61 -2.13 8.41
CA ILE A 69 1.90 -2.16 7.72
C ILE A 69 2.83 -1.05 8.25
N LEU A 70 2.34 0.17 8.40
CA LEU A 70 3.14 1.27 8.95
C LEU A 70 3.68 0.96 10.35
N ASN A 71 2.84 0.34 11.18
CA ASN A 71 3.20 -0.03 12.55
C ASN A 71 4.21 -1.17 12.61
N ALA A 72 4.09 -2.16 11.72
CA ALA A 72 4.96 -3.33 11.71
C ALA A 72 6.26 -3.13 10.92
N CYS A 73 6.24 -2.31 9.87
CA CYS A 73 7.29 -2.23 8.85
C CYS A 73 7.87 -0.84 8.66
N GLY A 74 7.34 0.18 9.33
CA GLY A 74 7.93 1.51 9.32
C GLY A 74 9.34 1.51 9.90
N ALA A 75 10.30 2.03 9.14
CA ALA A 75 11.69 2.21 9.53
C ALA A 75 11.98 3.71 9.75
N PRO A 76 11.65 4.27 10.94
CA PRO A 76 11.71 5.71 11.19
C PRO A 76 13.12 6.30 11.15
N ASN A 77 14.16 5.48 11.38
CA ASN A 77 15.55 5.90 11.29
C ASN A 77 16.01 6.24 9.86
N VAL A 78 15.28 5.77 8.85
CA VAL A 78 15.58 6.01 7.43
C VAL A 78 14.38 6.61 6.68
N ASP A 79 13.32 6.98 7.39
CA ASP A 79 12.04 7.50 6.86
C ASP A 79 11.43 6.66 5.73
N LYS A 80 11.46 5.34 5.88
CA LYS A 80 10.99 4.40 4.87
C LYS A 80 9.94 3.44 5.40
N VAL A 81 9.04 3.01 4.53
CA VAL A 81 8.12 1.91 4.79
C VAL A 81 7.82 1.17 3.51
N ASN A 82 7.79 -0.15 3.63
CA ASN A 82 7.21 -1.02 2.63
C ASN A 82 6.66 -2.26 3.33
N GLY A 83 5.47 -2.69 2.95
CA GLY A 83 5.01 -4.00 3.35
C GLY A 83 3.72 -4.42 2.66
N ARG A 84 3.35 -5.65 2.98
CA ARG A 84 2.18 -6.37 2.50
C ARG A 84 1.42 -6.95 3.68
N ASN A 85 0.10 -6.81 3.69
CA ASN A 85 -0.79 -7.39 4.67
C ASN A 85 -1.90 -8.16 3.94
N SER A 86 -1.97 -9.46 4.17
CA SER A 86 -2.83 -10.38 3.42
C SER A 86 -4.01 -10.83 4.25
N PHE A 87 -5.18 -10.86 3.62
CA PHE A 87 -6.36 -11.54 4.14
C PHE A 87 -6.27 -13.04 3.86
N ASP A 88 -5.82 -13.39 2.65
CA ASP A 88 -5.66 -14.75 2.15
C ASP A 88 -4.55 -14.80 1.08
N THR A 89 -4.51 -15.88 0.30
CA THR A 89 -3.49 -16.09 -0.75
C THR A 89 -3.60 -15.14 -1.94
N SER A 90 -4.80 -14.60 -2.21
CA SER A 90 -5.13 -13.74 -3.36
C SER A 90 -5.42 -12.28 -2.99
N THR A 91 -5.77 -12.01 -1.73
CA THR A 91 -6.25 -10.71 -1.27
C THR A 91 -5.24 -10.06 -0.33
N ALA A 92 -4.69 -8.91 -0.71
CA ALA A 92 -3.74 -8.17 0.10
C ALA A 92 -3.80 -6.65 -0.12
N VAL A 93 -3.36 -5.92 0.90
CA VAL A 93 -3.04 -4.49 0.87
C VAL A 93 -1.52 -4.33 0.96
N CYS A 94 -0.97 -3.40 0.21
CA CYS A 94 0.47 -3.12 0.17
C CYS A 94 0.71 -1.62 0.30
N VAL A 95 1.78 -1.24 1.00
CA VAL A 95 2.27 0.13 1.08
C VAL A 95 3.63 0.15 0.39
N SER A 96 3.77 0.99 -0.63
CA SER A 96 5.00 1.09 -1.42
C SER A 96 5.08 2.45 -2.13
N ASP A 97 6.19 2.73 -2.81
CA ASP A 97 6.36 3.94 -3.60
C ASP A 97 5.51 3.93 -4.90
N GLY A 98 5.57 5.00 -5.69
CA GLY A 98 4.83 5.13 -6.96
C GLY A 98 5.23 4.15 -8.06
N SER A 99 6.28 3.36 -7.84
CA SER A 99 6.81 2.35 -8.75
C SER A 99 6.78 0.92 -8.20
N GLY A 100 6.54 0.76 -6.89
CA GLY A 100 6.76 -0.47 -6.16
C GLY A 100 5.54 -1.36 -6.02
N CYS A 101 4.57 -1.29 -6.92
CA CYS A 101 3.45 -2.24 -6.88
C CYS A 101 3.88 -3.70 -7.06
N GLY A 102 5.10 -3.92 -7.56
CA GLY A 102 5.81 -5.20 -7.53
C GLY A 102 5.93 -5.84 -6.13
N ASP A 103 5.87 -5.04 -5.07
CA ASP A 103 5.93 -5.51 -3.67
C ASP A 103 4.59 -6.05 -3.14
N CYS A 104 3.54 -6.07 -3.97
CA CYS A 104 2.32 -6.81 -3.66
C CYS A 104 2.43 -8.33 -3.83
N LEU A 105 3.59 -8.81 -4.31
CA LEU A 105 3.89 -10.23 -4.51
C LEU A 105 4.05 -11.01 -3.19
#